data_AF-A0A1F8DUI2-F1
#
_entry.id   AF-A0A1F8DUI2-F1
#
_cell.length_a   1.000
_cell.length_b   1.000
_cell.length_c   1.000
_cell.angle_alpha   90.00
_cell.angle_beta   90.00
_cell.angle_gamma   90.00
#
_symmetry.space_group_name_H-M   'P 1'
#
loop_
_entity.id
_entity.type
_entity.pdbx_description
1 polymer ?
#
loop_
_entity_poly.entity_id
_entity_poly.type
_entity_poly.pdbx_seq_one_letter_code
_entity_poly.pdbx_strand_id
1 'polypeptide(L)'
;MWNKTVLPISLLAGTVIGAGVFSLPYVFKTTGFWLSVAYGALFCCVAISTFLMYADLLRQHPGMRYVGLMRSYFGARGYYMSFLLDTVQLFLALTVYVVLSESFLRLILPGYSGGVYAIGFWLLGSLALFVRNKKEALEEFFALLGVLIIMLVIAILGIKGFVQSGIADQPFSYEFIFLPFGALLFSFSGRSVIPDLVSLTRGNRRVLKRSIIAGISIPLVLYLLFVVGVLGLSSEVSSDAVTGLLGQVYPSLLICIGVLGALTLWSSYVAIGENIRRTLAGDVGIPKYMAGLFVVMVPIILFAFGLQNFIVLIALIGGLLTATEWACVALMWRKSFKRDSIMRMPRMQNANAAKEAVIPAEAGIHLLLPRFSYPLFLGVLGVLSIAFVYTLVEFVF
;
A
#
# COMPACT_ATOMS: atom_id res chain seq x y z
N MET A 1 19.97 -20.57 -5.58
CA MET A 1 18.58 -20.63 -5.06
C MET A 1 18.14 -19.34 -4.35
N TRP A 2 19.03 -18.66 -3.63
CA TRP A 2 18.76 -17.36 -2.96
C TRP A 2 18.11 -16.30 -3.87
N ASN A 3 18.65 -16.05 -5.08
CA ASN A 3 18.11 -15.03 -5.98
C ASN A 3 16.69 -15.32 -6.52
N LYS A 4 16.19 -16.57 -6.46
CA LYS A 4 14.90 -16.92 -7.07
C LYS A 4 13.69 -16.65 -6.18
N THR A 5 13.86 -16.58 -4.86
CA THR A 5 12.75 -16.42 -3.91
C THR A 5 12.92 -15.21 -3.01
N VAL A 6 14.16 -14.88 -2.58
CA VAL A 6 14.40 -13.75 -1.69
C VAL A 6 14.10 -12.42 -2.39
N LEU A 7 14.58 -12.25 -3.62
CA LEU A 7 14.38 -11.02 -4.39
C LEU A 7 12.89 -10.71 -4.66
N PRO A 8 12.04 -11.66 -5.12
CA PRO A 8 10.60 -11.46 -5.21
C PRO A 8 9.92 -11.08 -3.88
N ILE A 9 10.34 -11.71 -2.77
CA ILE A 9 9.80 -11.40 -1.44
C ILE A 9 10.19 -10.00 -1.01
N SER A 10 11.47 -9.64 -1.14
CA SER A 10 11.96 -8.32 -0.74
C SER A 10 11.36 -7.20 -1.58
N LEU A 11 11.13 -7.45 -2.87
CA LEU A 11 10.49 -6.49 -3.77
C LEU A 11 9.06 -6.18 -3.33
N LEU A 12 8.25 -7.21 -3.03
CA LEU A 12 6.89 -7.01 -2.56
C LEU A 12 6.85 -6.41 -1.14
N ALA A 13 7.63 -6.95 -0.21
CA ALA A 13 7.69 -6.43 1.16
C ALA A 13 8.14 -4.96 1.19
N GLY A 14 9.15 -4.62 0.38
CA GLY A 14 9.64 -3.25 0.26
C GLY A 14 8.58 -2.30 -0.28
N THR A 15 7.84 -2.70 -1.31
CA THR A 15 6.76 -1.87 -1.86
C THR A 15 5.63 -1.65 -0.85
N VAL A 16 5.33 -2.67 -0.04
CA VAL A 16 4.24 -2.64 0.93
C VAL A 16 4.60 -1.80 2.15
N ILE A 17 5.87 -1.87 2.61
CA ILE A 17 6.39 -1.04 3.70
C ILE A 17 6.53 0.41 3.21
N GLY A 18 5.48 1.18 3.41
CA GLY A 18 5.42 2.60 3.05
C GLY A 18 4.95 3.48 4.22
N ALA A 19 4.49 4.69 3.89
CA ALA A 19 4.07 5.69 4.88
C ALA A 19 2.91 5.24 5.81
N GLY A 20 2.12 4.24 5.40
CA GLY A 20 0.99 3.75 6.19
C GLY A 20 1.37 3.22 7.57
N VAL A 21 2.57 2.63 7.70
CA VAL A 21 3.05 2.06 8.96
C VAL A 21 3.07 3.07 10.11
N PHE A 22 3.32 4.34 9.80
CA PHE A 22 3.41 5.42 10.78
C PHE A 22 2.05 5.79 11.39
N SER A 23 0.94 5.40 10.77
CA SER A 23 -0.40 5.57 11.36
C SER A 23 -0.75 4.48 12.38
N LEU A 24 -0.12 3.31 12.29
CA LEU A 24 -0.54 2.12 13.03
C LEU A 24 -0.42 2.25 14.55
N PRO A 25 0.64 2.84 15.13
CA PRO A 25 0.73 2.97 16.59
C PRO A 25 -0.44 3.77 17.18
N TYR A 26 -0.79 4.90 16.56
CA TYR A 26 -1.94 5.71 16.96
C TYR A 26 -3.25 4.93 16.87
N VAL A 27 -3.46 4.24 15.75
CA VAL A 27 -4.66 3.43 15.51
C VAL A 27 -4.79 2.31 16.54
N PHE A 28 -3.69 1.62 16.86
CA PHE A 28 -3.67 0.51 17.82
C PHE A 28 -3.92 1.00 19.25
N LYS A 29 -3.36 2.15 19.63
CA LYS A 29 -3.66 2.79 20.91
C LYS A 29 -5.13 3.21 21.00
N THR A 30 -5.62 3.89 19.98
CA THR A 30 -6.95 4.54 20.00
C THR A 30 -8.10 3.53 19.90
N THR A 31 -7.93 2.49 19.08
CA THR A 31 -8.96 1.46 18.89
C THR A 31 -8.87 0.36 19.94
N GLY A 32 -7.67 0.06 20.44
CA GLY A 32 -7.38 -1.09 21.29
C GLY A 32 -6.44 -2.06 20.59
N PHE A 33 -5.41 -2.50 21.33
CA PHE A 33 -4.27 -3.23 20.78
C PHE A 33 -4.69 -4.57 20.15
N TRP A 34 -5.35 -5.45 20.91
CA TRP A 34 -5.71 -6.80 20.45
C TRP A 34 -6.74 -6.80 19.32
N LEU A 35 -7.70 -5.88 19.35
CA LEU A 35 -8.66 -5.71 18.27
C LEU A 35 -7.95 -5.28 16.98
N SER A 36 -7.00 -4.35 17.08
CA SER A 36 -6.20 -3.90 15.94
C SER A 36 -5.26 -4.99 15.41
N VAL A 37 -4.71 -5.85 16.28
CA VAL A 37 -3.96 -7.06 15.88
C VAL A 37 -4.87 -8.00 15.07
N ALA A 38 -6.10 -8.23 15.52
CA ALA A 38 -7.07 -9.08 14.82
C ALA A 38 -7.43 -8.49 13.45
N TYR A 39 -7.66 -7.18 13.34
CA TYR A 39 -7.82 -6.50 12.06
C TYR A 39 -6.58 -6.63 11.19
N GLY A 40 -5.38 -6.48 11.75
CA GLY A 40 -4.11 -6.64 11.02
C GLY A 40 -3.97 -8.03 10.38
N ALA A 41 -4.31 -9.08 11.14
CA ALA A 41 -4.33 -10.45 10.63
C ALA A 41 -5.40 -10.66 9.54
N LEU A 42 -6.61 -10.14 9.75
CA LEU A 42 -7.69 -10.18 8.77
C LEU A 42 -7.28 -9.50 7.46
N PHE A 43 -6.77 -8.28 7.52
CA PHE A 43 -6.39 -7.51 6.34
C PHE A 43 -5.15 -8.04 5.64
N CYS A 44 -4.21 -8.63 6.37
CA CYS A 44 -3.12 -9.40 5.78
C CYS A 44 -3.68 -10.56 4.92
N CYS A 45 -4.68 -11.29 5.41
CA CYS A 45 -5.33 -12.35 4.65
C CYS A 45 -6.09 -11.82 3.42
N VAL A 46 -6.78 -10.68 3.56
CA VAL A 46 -7.46 -10.00 2.45
C VAL A 46 -6.47 -9.54 1.38
N ALA A 47 -5.35 -8.93 1.78
CA ALA A 47 -4.29 -8.48 0.89
C ALA A 47 -3.65 -9.65 0.12
N ILE A 48 -3.25 -10.71 0.83
CA ILE A 48 -2.70 -11.93 0.22
C ILE A 48 -3.71 -12.50 -0.78
N SER A 49 -4.98 -12.61 -0.39
CA SER A 49 -6.02 -13.16 -1.26
C SER A 49 -6.18 -12.33 -2.53
N THR A 50 -6.27 -11.01 -2.38
CA THR A 50 -6.41 -10.06 -3.50
C THR A 50 -5.22 -10.12 -4.44
N PHE A 51 -3.99 -10.15 -3.91
CA PHE A 51 -2.78 -10.20 -4.74
C PHE A 51 -2.62 -11.53 -5.45
N LEU A 52 -3.05 -12.64 -4.84
CA LEU A 52 -3.12 -13.94 -5.52
C LEU A 52 -4.16 -13.95 -6.65
N MET A 53 -5.35 -13.35 -6.44
CA MET A 53 -6.37 -13.19 -7.49
C MET A 53 -5.84 -12.34 -8.65
N TYR A 54 -5.20 -11.22 -8.32
CA TYR A 54 -4.64 -10.31 -9.33
C TYR A 54 -3.51 -10.98 -10.12
N ALA A 55 -2.59 -11.68 -9.43
CA ALA A 55 -1.52 -12.43 -10.08
C ALA A 55 -2.05 -13.52 -11.01
N ASP A 56 -3.15 -14.18 -10.65
CA ASP A 56 -3.84 -15.16 -11.50
C ASP A 56 -4.40 -14.51 -12.77
N LEU A 57 -5.09 -13.36 -12.64
CA LEU A 57 -5.60 -12.58 -13.78
C LEU A 57 -4.47 -12.13 -14.72
N LEU A 58 -3.36 -11.64 -14.18
CA LEU A 58 -2.20 -11.19 -14.97
C LEU A 58 -1.55 -12.32 -15.77
N ARG A 59 -1.53 -13.54 -15.22
CA ARG A 59 -1.03 -14.72 -15.94
C ARG A 59 -1.92 -15.11 -17.11
N GLN A 60 -3.22 -14.86 -17.01
CA GLN A 60 -4.19 -15.11 -18.08
C GLN A 60 -4.14 -14.05 -19.19
N HIS A 61 -3.68 -12.83 -18.87
CA HIS A 61 -3.59 -11.70 -19.81
C HIS A 61 -2.18 -11.09 -19.80
N PRO A 62 -1.16 -11.78 -20.37
CA PRO A 62 0.21 -11.27 -20.39
C PRO A 62 0.31 -9.87 -21.00
N GLY A 63 1.08 -8.99 -20.36
CA GLY A 63 1.30 -7.61 -20.81
C GLY A 63 0.19 -6.62 -20.41
N MET A 64 -0.97 -7.08 -19.93
CA MET A 64 -1.97 -6.18 -19.33
C MET A 64 -1.59 -5.82 -17.89
N ARG A 65 -1.90 -4.59 -17.50
CA ARG A 65 -1.86 -4.10 -16.11
C ARG A 65 -3.29 -3.86 -15.60
N TYR A 66 -3.43 -3.39 -14.36
CA TYR A 66 -4.73 -3.21 -13.69
C TYR A 66 -5.77 -2.45 -14.53
N VAL A 67 -5.43 -1.26 -15.03
CA VAL A 67 -6.33 -0.45 -15.87
C VAL A 67 -6.73 -1.18 -17.16
N GLY A 68 -5.79 -1.89 -17.78
CA GLY A 68 -6.05 -2.72 -18.97
C GLY A 68 -6.97 -3.91 -18.68
N LEU A 69 -6.79 -4.59 -17.54
CA LEU A 69 -7.67 -5.66 -17.07
C LEU A 69 -9.07 -5.11 -16.79
N MET A 70 -9.18 -3.97 -16.13
CA MET A 70 -10.46 -3.31 -15.86
C MET A 70 -11.20 -2.97 -17.17
N ARG A 71 -10.48 -2.52 -18.19
CA ARG A 71 -11.05 -2.33 -19.54
C ARG A 71 -11.52 -3.64 -20.17
N SER A 72 -10.74 -4.71 -20.06
CA SER A 72 -11.08 -6.04 -20.61
C SER A 72 -12.33 -6.65 -19.97
N TYR A 73 -12.51 -6.46 -18.65
CA TYR A 73 -13.63 -7.06 -17.91
C TYR A 73 -14.87 -6.16 -17.81
N PHE A 74 -14.72 -4.83 -17.79
CA PHE A 74 -15.83 -3.89 -17.57
C PHE A 74 -15.97 -2.83 -18.67
N GLY A 75 -15.21 -2.94 -19.76
CA GLY A 75 -15.30 -2.02 -20.90
C GLY A 75 -14.79 -0.62 -20.57
N ALA A 76 -15.29 0.38 -21.31
CA ALA A 76 -14.86 1.77 -21.17
C ALA A 76 -15.12 2.35 -19.77
N ARG A 77 -16.25 2.00 -19.14
CA ARG A 77 -16.56 2.47 -17.77
C ARG A 77 -15.53 1.99 -16.75
N GLY A 78 -15.14 0.71 -16.83
CA GLY A 78 -14.09 0.16 -15.97
C GLY A 78 -12.73 0.81 -16.20
N TYR A 79 -12.39 1.12 -17.45
CA TYR A 79 -11.18 1.86 -17.79
C TYR A 79 -11.14 3.21 -17.09
N TYR A 80 -12.14 4.08 -17.31
CA TYR A 80 -12.13 5.43 -16.71
C TYR A 80 -12.19 5.39 -15.19
N MET A 81 -12.99 4.50 -14.60
CA MET A 81 -13.08 4.35 -13.15
C MET A 81 -11.73 3.93 -12.56
N SER A 82 -11.10 2.88 -13.09
CA SER A 82 -9.82 2.39 -12.57
C SER A 82 -8.67 3.38 -12.79
N PHE A 83 -8.66 4.08 -13.92
CA PHE A 83 -7.71 5.14 -14.20
C PHE A 83 -7.82 6.30 -13.20
N LEU A 84 -9.05 6.78 -12.95
CA LEU A 84 -9.30 7.86 -11.99
C LEU A 84 -8.95 7.43 -10.56
N LEU A 85 -9.38 6.24 -10.13
CA LEU A 85 -9.06 5.70 -8.80
C LEU A 85 -7.54 5.62 -8.57
N ASP A 86 -6.81 5.02 -9.51
CA ASP A 86 -5.35 4.85 -9.41
C ASP A 86 -4.65 6.22 -9.40
N THR A 87 -5.03 7.14 -10.30
CA THR A 87 -4.42 8.47 -10.39
C THR A 87 -4.67 9.30 -9.13
N VAL A 88 -5.91 9.34 -8.63
CA VAL A 88 -6.29 10.06 -7.40
C VAL A 88 -5.55 9.47 -6.19
N GLN A 89 -5.49 8.14 -6.10
CA GLN A 89 -4.75 7.45 -5.05
C GLN A 89 -3.27 7.83 -5.03
N LEU A 90 -2.62 7.89 -6.19
CA LEU A 90 -1.20 8.27 -6.28
C LEU A 90 -0.97 9.74 -5.88
N PHE A 91 -1.83 10.68 -6.28
CA PHE A 91 -1.73 12.08 -5.86
C PHE A 91 -1.93 12.27 -4.36
N LEU A 92 -2.88 11.55 -3.77
CA LEU A 92 -3.09 11.57 -2.32
C LEU A 92 -1.92 10.92 -1.58
N ALA A 93 -1.32 9.86 -2.13
CA ALA A 93 -0.10 9.29 -1.57
C ALA A 93 1.05 10.32 -1.58
N LEU A 94 1.26 11.08 -2.66
CA LEU A 94 2.22 12.19 -2.67
C LEU A 94 1.91 13.24 -1.61
N THR A 95 0.63 13.55 -1.40
CA THR A 95 0.18 14.49 -0.35
C THR A 95 0.50 13.95 1.05
N VAL A 96 0.30 12.65 1.29
CA VAL A 96 0.70 11.97 2.53
C VAL A 96 2.20 12.12 2.78
N TYR A 97 3.04 11.92 1.77
CA TYR A 97 4.50 12.10 1.92
C TYR A 97 4.87 13.54 2.28
N VAL A 98 4.20 14.54 1.69
CA VAL A 98 4.40 15.97 2.02
C VAL A 98 4.00 16.23 3.48
N VAL A 99 2.81 15.79 3.90
CA VAL A 99 2.34 15.95 5.30
C VAL A 99 3.30 15.27 6.28
N LEU A 100 3.64 14.02 6.02
CA LEU A 100 4.44 13.21 6.95
C LEU A 100 5.89 13.68 7.03
N SER A 101 6.41 14.31 5.97
CA SER A 101 7.76 14.89 5.98
C SER A 101 7.94 15.96 7.05
N GLU A 102 6.87 16.69 7.41
CA GLU A 102 6.91 17.68 8.49
C GLU A 102 7.23 17.03 9.83
N SER A 103 6.62 15.87 10.10
CA SER A 103 6.90 15.08 11.31
C SER A 103 8.37 14.67 11.36
N PHE A 104 8.93 14.09 10.30
CA PHE A 104 10.33 13.63 10.29
C PHE A 104 11.34 14.77 10.35
N LEU A 105 11.13 15.87 9.63
CA LEU A 105 12.07 16.99 9.62
C LEU A 105 12.10 17.73 10.96
N ARG A 106 10.99 17.74 11.73
CA ARG A 106 10.96 18.25 13.11
C ARG A 106 11.84 17.46 14.07
N LEU A 107 12.09 16.17 13.81
CA LEU A 107 13.02 15.37 14.63
C LEU A 107 14.48 15.76 14.41
N ILE A 108 14.82 16.25 13.21
CA ILE A 108 16.18 16.63 12.84
C ILE A 108 16.46 18.07 13.32
N LEU A 109 15.54 18.96 12.99
CA LEU A 109 15.61 20.38 13.31
C LEU A 109 14.33 20.75 14.06
N PRO A 110 14.34 20.82 15.39
CA PRO A 110 13.22 21.40 16.12
C PRO A 110 13.27 22.93 15.98
N GLY A 111 12.13 23.58 15.71
CA GLY A 111 12.04 25.05 15.80
C GLY A 111 11.15 25.75 14.76
N TYR A 112 10.92 25.15 13.60
CA TYR A 112 10.00 25.71 12.60
C TYR A 112 8.61 25.05 12.68
N SER A 113 7.57 25.84 12.38
CA SER A 113 6.17 25.41 12.38
C SER A 113 5.42 25.98 11.17
N GLY A 114 4.13 25.65 11.01
CA GLY A 114 3.29 26.21 9.94
C GLY A 114 3.54 25.62 8.55
N GLY A 115 3.94 24.35 8.44
CA GLY A 115 4.10 23.68 7.15
C GLY A 115 5.41 23.99 6.41
N VAL A 116 6.35 24.74 7.01
CA VAL A 116 7.64 25.08 6.40
C VAL A 116 8.42 23.83 5.96
N TYR A 117 8.43 22.80 6.79
CA TYR A 117 9.09 21.53 6.47
C TYR A 117 8.41 20.77 5.34
N ALA A 118 7.08 20.73 5.33
CA ALA A 118 6.30 20.11 4.26
C ALA A 118 6.56 20.81 2.92
N ILE A 119 6.57 22.15 2.90
CA ILE A 119 6.87 22.96 1.71
C ILE A 119 8.32 22.75 1.26
N GLY A 120 9.28 22.73 2.18
CA GLY A 120 10.69 22.48 1.87
C GLY A 120 10.90 21.08 1.26
N PHE A 121 10.31 20.05 1.87
CA PHE A 121 10.33 18.70 1.34
C PHE A 121 9.67 18.60 -0.04
N TRP A 122 8.48 19.20 -0.20
CA TRP A 122 7.78 19.25 -1.48
C TRP A 122 8.63 19.91 -2.57
N LEU A 123 9.25 21.06 -2.27
CA LEU A 123 10.07 21.79 -3.23
C LEU A 123 11.27 20.94 -3.67
N LEU A 124 12.02 20.42 -2.71
CA LEU A 124 13.19 19.60 -2.97
C LEU A 124 12.79 18.32 -3.73
N GLY A 125 11.74 17.61 -3.30
CA GLY A 125 11.29 16.37 -3.93
C GLY A 125 10.76 16.60 -5.35
N SER A 126 10.10 17.74 -5.57
CA SER A 126 9.63 18.17 -6.88
C SER A 126 10.79 18.50 -7.83
N LEU A 127 11.86 19.12 -7.34
CA LEU A 127 13.07 19.36 -8.13
C LEU A 127 13.72 18.04 -8.55
N ALA A 128 13.73 17.04 -7.67
CA ALA A 128 14.32 15.73 -7.93
C ALA A 128 13.63 14.98 -9.10
N LEU A 129 12.33 15.19 -9.33
CA LEU A 129 11.60 14.59 -10.47
C LEU A 129 12.14 15.01 -11.84
N PHE A 130 12.81 16.16 -11.91
CA PHE A 130 13.43 16.67 -13.15
C PHE A 130 14.91 16.30 -13.27
N VAL A 131 15.52 15.78 -12.20
CA VAL A 131 16.89 15.27 -12.23
C VAL A 131 16.86 13.80 -12.65
N ARG A 132 17.58 13.46 -13.73
CA ARG A 132 17.63 12.08 -14.22
C ARG A 132 18.59 11.25 -13.38
N ASN A 133 18.06 10.45 -12.45
CA ASN A 133 18.88 9.56 -11.63
C ASN A 133 19.02 8.19 -12.29
N LYS A 134 20.26 7.78 -12.60
CA LYS A 134 20.56 6.42 -13.12
C LYS A 134 20.58 5.34 -12.01
N LYS A 135 20.38 5.72 -10.74
CA LYS A 135 20.60 4.89 -9.54
C LYS A 135 19.37 4.75 -8.63
N GLU A 136 18.16 5.01 -9.14
CA GLU A 136 16.89 4.97 -8.37
C GLU A 136 16.73 3.67 -7.55
N ALA A 137 17.05 2.51 -8.13
CA ALA A 137 16.92 1.21 -7.44
C ALA A 137 17.86 1.05 -6.23
N LEU A 138 19.03 1.70 -6.22
CA LEU A 138 19.94 1.66 -5.06
C LEU A 138 19.41 2.57 -3.94
N GLU A 139 18.86 3.74 -4.29
CA GLU A 139 18.27 4.67 -3.33
C GLU A 139 17.10 4.02 -2.60
N GLU A 140 16.20 3.35 -3.34
CA GLU A 140 15.07 2.62 -2.78
C GLU A 140 15.52 1.47 -1.87
N PHE A 141 16.56 0.72 -2.27
CA PHE A 141 17.11 -0.34 -1.43
C PHE A 141 17.64 0.18 -0.08
N PHE A 142 18.42 1.27 -0.08
CA PHE A 142 18.94 1.85 1.16
C PHE A 142 17.83 2.49 2.02
N ALA A 143 16.83 3.11 1.40
CA ALA A 143 15.66 3.64 2.09
C ALA A 143 14.89 2.53 2.85
N LEU A 144 14.62 1.41 2.16
CA LEU A 144 13.96 0.25 2.77
C LEU A 144 14.80 -0.34 3.90
N LEU A 145 16.10 -0.51 3.69
CA LEU A 145 17.00 -1.01 4.73
C LEU A 145 17.02 -0.08 5.96
N GLY A 146 17.05 1.24 5.73
CA GLY A 146 16.99 2.25 6.79
C GLY A 146 15.71 2.16 7.62
N VAL A 147 14.55 2.05 6.97
CA VAL A 147 13.26 1.89 7.66
C VAL A 147 13.22 0.59 8.46
N LEU A 148 13.69 -0.53 7.88
CA LEU A 148 13.75 -1.81 8.60
C LEU A 148 14.60 -1.72 9.87
N ILE A 149 15.78 -1.10 9.78
CA ILE A 149 16.67 -0.92 10.93
C ILE A 149 15.99 -0.05 11.99
N ILE A 150 15.36 1.06 11.60
CA ILE A 150 14.64 1.93 12.54
C ILE A 150 13.53 1.19 13.25
N MET A 151 12.70 0.44 12.51
CA MET A 151 11.60 -0.31 13.08
C MET A 151 12.10 -1.33 14.12
N LEU A 152 13.20 -2.04 13.82
CA LEU A 152 13.81 -2.98 14.76
C LEU A 152 14.41 -2.30 16.00
N VAL A 153 15.11 -1.18 15.82
CA VAL A 153 15.67 -0.41 16.95
C VAL A 153 14.56 0.11 17.86
N ILE A 154 13.52 0.72 17.29
CA ILE A 154 12.35 1.20 18.03
C ILE A 154 11.67 0.04 18.79
N ALA A 155 11.49 -1.11 18.14
CA ALA A 155 10.92 -2.30 18.78
C ALA A 155 11.74 -2.77 19.98
N ILE A 156 13.07 -2.90 19.82
CA ILE A 156 13.97 -3.37 20.88
C ILE A 156 13.97 -2.42 22.08
N LEU A 157 14.00 -1.11 21.83
CA LEU A 157 14.02 -0.11 22.89
C LEU A 157 12.67 0.00 23.61
N GLY A 158 11.57 -0.11 22.86
CA GLY A 158 10.22 0.06 23.40
C GLY A 158 9.63 -1.18 24.07
N ILE A 159 10.11 -2.39 23.78
CA ILE A 159 9.43 -3.62 24.25
C ILE A 159 9.25 -3.70 25.77
N LYS A 160 10.22 -3.21 26.56
CA LYS A 160 10.12 -3.17 28.02
C LYS A 160 9.05 -2.18 28.48
N GLY A 161 9.05 -0.97 27.91
CA GLY A 161 8.06 0.05 28.23
C GLY A 161 6.64 -0.38 27.83
N PHE A 162 6.49 -1.07 26.70
CA PHE A 162 5.20 -1.60 26.26
C PHE A 162 4.62 -2.58 27.28
N VAL A 163 5.41 -3.56 27.73
CA VAL A 163 4.96 -4.55 28.73
C VAL A 163 4.62 -3.87 30.06
N GLN A 164 5.40 -2.88 30.50
CA GLN A 164 5.17 -2.16 31.76
C GLN A 164 3.96 -1.23 31.70
N SER A 165 3.64 -0.68 30.53
CA SER A 165 2.55 0.30 30.37
C SER A 165 1.15 -0.30 30.52
N GLY A 166 0.99 -1.61 30.33
CA GLY A 166 -0.31 -2.26 30.30
C GLY A 166 -1.22 -1.80 29.14
N ILE A 167 -0.69 -1.08 28.14
CA ILE A 167 -1.49 -0.56 27.00
C ILE A 167 -2.20 -1.68 26.24
N ALA A 168 -1.60 -2.88 26.20
CA ALA A 168 -2.21 -4.05 25.58
C ALA A 168 -3.54 -4.47 26.23
N ASP A 169 -3.69 -4.21 27.53
CA ASP A 169 -4.83 -4.66 28.34
C ASP A 169 -5.93 -3.59 28.43
N GLN A 170 -5.73 -2.43 27.81
CA GLN A 170 -6.77 -1.40 27.72
C GLN A 170 -7.96 -1.91 26.89
N PRO A 171 -9.21 -1.61 27.30
CA PRO A 171 -10.39 -1.99 26.54
C PRO A 171 -10.38 -1.31 25.17
N PHE A 172 -10.97 -1.98 24.18
CA PHE A 172 -11.12 -1.38 22.86
C PHE A 172 -12.25 -0.34 22.86
N SER A 173 -12.14 0.65 21.96
CA SER A 173 -13.16 1.69 21.79
C SER A 173 -14.13 1.32 20.66
N TYR A 174 -15.43 1.32 20.96
CA TYR A 174 -16.49 1.11 19.97
C TYR A 174 -16.60 2.28 18.98
N GLU A 175 -16.32 3.50 19.43
CA GLU A 175 -16.35 4.71 18.61
C GLU A 175 -15.33 4.63 17.47
N PHE A 176 -14.14 4.07 17.74
CA PHE A 176 -13.05 4.00 16.79
C PHE A 176 -12.93 2.63 16.08
N ILE A 177 -13.97 1.80 16.11
CA ILE A 177 -13.90 0.42 15.56
C ILE A 177 -13.57 0.37 14.06
N PHE A 178 -13.89 1.43 13.30
CA PHE A 178 -13.58 1.54 11.87
C PHE A 178 -12.25 2.26 11.58
N LEU A 179 -11.60 2.83 12.58
CA LEU A 179 -10.34 3.55 12.40
C LEU A 179 -9.21 2.66 11.81
N PRO A 180 -9.04 1.39 12.21
CA PRO A 180 -8.02 0.51 11.63
C PRO A 180 -8.23 0.20 10.15
N PHE A 181 -9.45 0.38 9.63
CA PHE A 181 -9.83 -0.07 8.30
C PHE A 181 -8.99 0.59 7.22
N GLY A 182 -8.97 1.92 7.21
CA GLY A 182 -8.18 2.67 6.22
C GLY A 182 -6.67 2.54 6.45
N ALA A 183 -6.23 2.63 7.71
CA ALA A 183 -4.82 2.53 8.06
C ALA A 183 -4.17 1.20 7.63
N LEU A 184 -4.83 0.08 7.93
CA LEU A 184 -4.30 -1.24 7.58
C LEU A 184 -4.39 -1.53 6.09
N LEU A 185 -5.49 -1.17 5.42
CA LEU A 185 -5.61 -1.34 3.97
C LEU A 185 -4.55 -0.54 3.20
N PHE A 186 -4.31 0.71 3.60
CA PHE A 186 -3.25 1.52 3.00
C PHE A 186 -1.85 0.95 3.32
N SER A 187 -1.62 0.49 4.56
CA SER A 187 -0.35 -0.13 4.96
C SER A 187 -0.06 -1.45 4.24
N PHE A 188 -1.07 -2.13 3.72
CA PHE A 188 -0.92 -3.32 2.88
C PHE A 188 -1.05 -3.03 1.37
N SER A 189 -1.10 -1.76 0.98
CA SER A 189 -1.12 -1.38 -0.43
C SER A 189 0.22 -1.75 -1.10
N GLY A 190 0.15 -2.21 -2.35
CA GLY A 190 1.33 -2.74 -3.04
C GLY A 190 1.01 -3.45 -4.35
N ARG A 191 -0.19 -3.27 -4.92
CA ARG A 191 -0.61 -3.94 -6.16
C ARG A 191 0.31 -3.61 -7.33
N SER A 192 0.87 -2.40 -7.37
CA SER A 192 1.68 -1.88 -8.49
C SER A 192 2.84 -2.80 -8.86
N VAL A 193 3.42 -3.52 -7.89
CA VAL A 193 4.58 -4.39 -8.10
C VAL A 193 4.20 -5.83 -8.50
N ILE A 194 2.94 -6.22 -8.41
CA ILE A 194 2.49 -7.58 -8.72
C ILE A 194 2.72 -7.97 -10.19
N PRO A 195 2.51 -7.12 -11.22
CA PRO A 195 2.88 -7.44 -12.60
C PRO A 195 4.36 -7.75 -12.75
N ASP A 196 5.22 -6.98 -12.07
CA ASP A 196 6.67 -7.18 -12.10
C ASP A 196 7.06 -8.45 -11.33
N LEU A 197 6.34 -8.78 -10.26
CA LEU A 197 6.51 -10.04 -9.54
C LEU A 197 6.14 -11.25 -10.40
N VAL A 198 5.06 -11.16 -11.19
CA VAL A 198 4.64 -12.20 -12.14
C VAL A 198 5.70 -12.40 -13.23
N SER A 199 6.25 -11.31 -13.78
CA SER A 199 7.30 -11.39 -14.81
C SER A 199 8.63 -11.94 -14.24
N LEU A 200 9.04 -11.47 -13.06
CA LEU A 200 10.26 -11.88 -12.38
C LEU A 200 10.28 -13.37 -12.02
N THR A 201 9.13 -13.93 -11.65
CA THR A 201 9.00 -15.34 -11.29
C THR A 201 8.90 -16.28 -12.51
N ARG A 202 8.91 -15.74 -13.74
CA ARG A 202 8.96 -16.47 -15.02
C ARG A 202 7.97 -17.65 -15.08
N GLY A 203 6.75 -17.43 -14.60
CA GLY A 203 5.68 -18.44 -14.60
C GLY A 203 5.73 -19.48 -13.46
N ASN A 204 6.76 -19.49 -12.61
CA ASN A 204 6.84 -20.42 -11.48
C ASN A 204 5.79 -20.09 -10.40
N ARG A 205 4.67 -20.83 -10.45
CA ARG A 205 3.50 -20.62 -9.59
C ARG A 205 3.82 -20.76 -8.11
N ARG A 206 4.67 -21.72 -7.74
CA ARG A 206 5.02 -21.99 -6.34
C ARG A 206 5.85 -20.86 -5.75
N VAL A 207 6.82 -20.36 -6.51
CA VAL A 207 7.65 -19.22 -6.11
C VAL A 207 6.78 -17.96 -6.02
N LEU A 208 5.94 -17.67 -7.01
CA LEU A 208 5.02 -16.52 -7.00
C LEU A 208 4.09 -16.53 -5.78
N LYS A 209 3.41 -17.66 -5.52
CA LYS A 209 2.52 -17.79 -4.36
C LYS A 209 3.27 -17.56 -3.03
N ARG A 210 4.43 -18.20 -2.87
CA ARG A 210 5.26 -18.01 -1.66
C ARG A 210 5.75 -16.58 -1.50
N SER A 211 6.08 -15.93 -2.62
CA SER A 211 6.55 -14.54 -2.63
C SER A 211 5.45 -13.58 -2.21
N ILE A 212 4.21 -13.80 -2.67
CA ILE A 212 3.04 -13.01 -2.26
C ILE A 212 2.73 -13.23 -0.77
N ILE A 213 2.68 -14.48 -0.30
CA ILE A 213 2.37 -14.76 1.10
C ILE A 213 3.45 -14.16 2.01
N ALA A 214 4.73 -14.49 1.79
CA ALA A 214 5.80 -13.99 2.63
C ALA A 214 5.99 -12.46 2.51
N GLY A 215 5.84 -11.91 1.30
CA GLY A 215 5.98 -10.48 1.03
C GLY A 215 4.91 -9.61 1.69
N ILE A 216 3.79 -10.19 2.15
CA ILE A 216 2.76 -9.47 2.93
C ILE A 216 2.82 -9.85 4.42
N SER A 217 3.08 -11.11 4.74
CA SER A 217 3.20 -11.54 6.14
C SER A 217 4.42 -10.95 6.86
N ILE A 218 5.54 -10.74 6.16
CA ILE A 218 6.75 -10.11 6.75
C ILE A 218 6.45 -8.66 7.15
N PRO A 219 5.87 -7.80 6.28
CA PRO A 219 5.41 -6.47 6.69
C PRO A 219 4.49 -6.49 7.91
N LEU A 220 3.51 -7.40 8.00
CA LEU A 220 2.64 -7.48 9.18
C LEU A 220 3.45 -7.65 10.48
N VAL A 221 4.42 -8.57 10.50
CA VAL A 221 5.26 -8.79 11.69
C VAL A 221 6.06 -7.54 12.03
N LEU A 222 6.67 -6.91 11.02
CA LEU A 222 7.43 -5.67 11.20
C LEU A 222 6.54 -4.53 11.71
N TYR A 223 5.32 -4.40 11.20
CA TYR A 223 4.34 -3.42 11.65
C TYR A 223 3.99 -3.61 13.12
N LEU A 224 3.76 -4.85 13.56
CA LEU A 224 3.50 -5.15 14.97
C LEU A 224 4.71 -4.82 15.86
N LEU A 225 5.93 -5.13 15.41
CA LEU A 225 7.15 -4.76 16.13
C LEU A 225 7.31 -3.24 16.26
N PHE A 226 7.06 -2.50 15.18
CA PHE A 226 7.10 -1.05 15.19
C PHE A 226 6.03 -0.46 16.11
N VAL A 227 4.79 -0.98 16.06
CA VAL A 227 3.70 -0.58 16.97
C VAL A 227 4.10 -0.79 18.42
N VAL A 228 4.52 -2.00 18.79
CA VAL A 228 4.98 -2.30 20.16
C VAL A 228 6.10 -1.36 20.59
N GLY A 229 7.07 -1.11 19.71
CA GLY A 229 8.17 -0.20 20.00
C GLY A 229 7.71 1.24 20.26
N VAL A 230 6.87 1.81 19.39
CA VAL A 230 6.36 3.18 19.58
C VAL A 230 5.48 3.27 20.82
N LEU A 231 4.54 2.34 21.02
CA LEU A 231 3.67 2.34 22.20
C LEU A 231 4.45 2.22 23.51
N GLY A 232 5.60 1.54 23.49
CA GLY A 232 6.45 1.42 24.67
C GLY A 232 7.41 2.59 24.91
N LEU A 233 7.68 3.41 23.89
CA LEU A 233 8.55 4.59 24.02
C LEU A 233 7.76 5.89 24.19
N SER A 234 6.52 5.95 23.72
CA SER A 234 5.73 7.18 23.62
C SER A 234 4.67 7.25 24.72
N SER A 235 4.77 8.24 25.61
CA SER A 235 3.71 8.52 26.60
C SER A 235 2.42 9.00 25.92
N GLU A 236 2.56 9.94 24.98
CA GLU A 236 1.49 10.38 24.08
C GLU A 236 1.82 9.95 22.65
N VAL A 237 1.00 9.06 22.09
CA VAL A 237 1.19 8.55 20.73
C VAL A 237 0.51 9.51 19.77
N SER A 238 1.31 10.23 19.00
CA SER A 238 0.81 11.13 17.96
C SER A 238 0.23 10.34 16.77
N SER A 239 -0.61 11.00 15.97
CA SER A 239 -1.23 10.40 14.77
C SER A 239 -0.22 9.89 13.74
N ASP A 240 0.97 10.49 13.69
CA ASP A 240 2.07 10.09 12.80
C ASP A 240 3.09 9.16 13.47
N ALA A 241 2.88 8.80 14.75
CA ALA A 241 3.75 7.99 15.62
C ALA A 241 5.16 8.53 15.87
N VAL A 242 5.65 9.44 15.03
CA VAL A 242 7.04 9.89 14.96
C VAL A 242 7.24 11.09 15.87
N THR A 243 6.34 12.06 15.83
CA THR A 243 6.36 13.24 16.70
C THR A 243 6.12 12.89 18.17
N GLY A 244 5.41 11.79 18.47
CA GLY A 244 5.24 11.30 19.84
C GLY A 244 6.55 10.84 20.50
N LEU A 245 7.60 10.55 19.71
CA LEU A 245 8.91 10.18 20.23
C LEU A 245 9.73 11.40 20.71
N LEU A 246 9.31 12.63 20.38
CA LEU A 246 10.02 13.84 20.78
C LEU A 246 10.11 13.95 22.31
N GLY A 247 11.33 14.12 22.81
CA GLY A 247 11.60 14.19 24.25
C GLY A 247 11.52 12.85 24.99
N GLN A 248 11.11 11.76 24.33
CA GLN A 248 11.02 10.43 24.95
C GLN A 248 12.24 9.55 24.70
N VAL A 249 12.99 9.83 23.63
CA VAL A 249 14.21 9.07 23.27
C VAL A 249 15.40 10.00 23.07
N TYR A 250 16.62 9.43 23.07
CA TYR A 250 17.86 10.20 22.92
C TYR A 250 17.87 11.06 21.64
N PRO A 251 18.34 12.31 21.69
CA PRO A 251 18.35 13.21 20.54
C PRO A 251 19.07 12.65 19.31
N SER A 252 20.17 11.92 19.49
CA SER A 252 20.90 11.28 18.39
C SER A 252 20.05 10.25 17.65
N LEU A 253 19.23 9.48 18.39
CA LEU A 253 18.31 8.52 17.79
C LEU A 253 17.17 9.22 17.05
N LEU A 254 16.63 10.32 17.59
CA LEU A 254 15.63 11.14 16.89
C LEU A 254 16.16 11.65 15.55
N ILE A 255 17.39 12.17 15.52
CA ILE A 255 18.02 12.64 14.28
C ILE A 255 18.17 11.48 13.28
N CYS A 256 18.61 10.30 13.72
CA CYS A 256 18.72 9.12 12.86
C CYS A 256 17.36 8.71 12.28
N ILE A 257 16.30 8.67 13.11
CA ILE A 257 14.93 8.38 12.68
C ILE A 257 14.45 9.43 11.67
N GLY A 258 14.66 10.70 11.99
CA GLY A 258 14.33 11.85 11.13
C GLY A 258 14.97 11.75 9.75
N VAL A 259 16.28 11.57 9.70
CA VAL A 259 17.06 11.53 8.44
C VAL A 259 16.66 10.34 7.57
N LEU A 260 16.68 9.13 8.13
CA LEU A 260 16.37 7.93 7.35
C LEU A 260 14.89 7.91 6.94
N GLY A 261 13.98 8.34 7.81
CA GLY A 261 12.56 8.46 7.47
C GLY A 261 12.34 9.47 6.34
N ALA A 262 12.93 10.66 6.42
CA ALA A 262 12.84 11.68 5.37
C ALA A 262 13.42 11.19 4.03
N LEU A 263 14.55 10.47 4.05
CA LEU A 263 15.13 9.87 2.83
C LEU A 263 14.21 8.80 2.22
N THR A 264 13.51 8.03 3.04
CA THR A 264 12.56 7.04 2.53
C THR A 264 11.30 7.69 1.96
N LEU A 265 10.75 8.70 2.63
CA LEU A 265 9.64 9.48 2.06
C LEU A 265 10.04 10.12 0.74
N TRP A 266 11.27 10.65 0.66
CA TRP A 266 11.82 11.24 -0.55
C TRP A 266 11.88 10.26 -1.72
N SER A 267 12.48 9.08 -1.50
CA SER A 267 12.61 8.05 -2.53
C SER A 267 11.24 7.63 -3.07
N SER A 268 10.28 7.38 -2.17
CA SER A 268 8.91 7.03 -2.55
C SER A 268 8.18 8.16 -3.27
N TYR A 269 8.37 9.42 -2.85
CA TYR A 269 7.79 10.59 -3.50
C TYR A 269 8.26 10.71 -4.96
N VAL A 270 9.56 10.55 -5.21
CA VAL A 270 10.12 10.59 -6.56
C VAL A 270 9.61 9.42 -7.42
N ALA A 271 9.61 8.20 -6.88
CA ALA A 271 9.13 7.01 -7.59
C ALA A 271 7.65 7.12 -7.99
N ILE A 272 6.80 7.55 -7.06
CA ILE A 272 5.36 7.74 -7.31
C ILE A 272 5.13 8.91 -8.27
N GLY A 273 5.84 10.02 -8.10
CA GLY A 273 5.73 11.17 -8.99
C GLY A 273 6.11 10.83 -10.42
N GLU A 274 7.16 10.03 -10.62
CA GLU A 274 7.53 9.53 -11.95
C GLU A 274 6.49 8.58 -12.53
N ASN A 275 5.89 7.73 -11.69
CA ASN A 275 4.80 6.86 -12.13
C ASN A 275 3.61 7.67 -12.66
N ILE A 276 3.15 8.68 -11.89
CA ILE A 276 2.06 9.57 -12.33
C ILE A 276 2.46 10.29 -13.64
N ARG A 277 3.67 10.84 -13.72
CA ARG A 277 4.16 11.54 -14.92
C ARG A 277 4.11 10.64 -16.16
N ARG A 278 4.54 9.37 -16.03
CA ARG A 278 4.50 8.37 -17.11
C ARG A 278 3.08 7.99 -17.49
N THR A 279 2.20 7.79 -16.52
CA THR A 279 0.78 7.49 -16.76
C THR A 279 0.08 8.64 -17.49
N LEU A 280 0.25 9.88 -17.03
CA LEU A 280 -0.34 11.05 -17.68
C LEU A 280 0.23 11.26 -19.10
N ALA A 281 1.54 11.09 -19.29
CA ALA A 281 2.14 11.29 -20.60
C ALA A 281 1.91 10.16 -21.59
N GLY A 282 1.96 8.90 -21.13
CA GLY A 282 1.85 7.71 -21.96
C GLY A 282 0.41 7.26 -22.20
N ASP A 283 -0.39 7.21 -21.14
CA ASP A 283 -1.74 6.62 -21.22
C ASP A 283 -2.81 7.67 -21.55
N VAL A 284 -2.67 8.91 -21.04
CA VAL A 284 -3.60 10.01 -21.32
C VAL A 284 -3.16 10.86 -22.52
N GLY A 285 -1.85 10.88 -22.82
CA GLY A 285 -1.29 11.70 -23.90
C GLY A 285 -1.04 13.16 -23.52
N ILE A 286 -0.96 13.49 -22.23
CA ILE A 286 -0.60 14.84 -21.76
C ILE A 286 0.88 15.12 -22.07
N PRO A 287 1.26 16.30 -22.58
CA PRO A 287 2.67 16.63 -22.82
C PRO A 287 3.52 16.44 -21.55
N LYS A 288 4.72 15.84 -21.68
CA LYS A 288 5.59 15.47 -20.54
C LYS A 288 5.84 16.62 -19.55
N TYR A 289 5.96 17.84 -20.05
CA TYR A 289 6.14 19.04 -19.22
C TYR A 289 4.91 19.31 -18.36
N MET A 290 3.71 19.26 -18.95
CA MET A 290 2.45 19.44 -18.21
C MET A 290 2.19 18.29 -17.24
N ALA A 291 2.52 17.05 -17.62
CA ALA A 291 2.44 15.90 -16.72
C ALA A 291 3.33 16.10 -15.47
N GLY A 292 4.56 16.59 -15.65
CA GLY A 292 5.44 16.96 -14.55
C GLY A 292 4.85 18.09 -13.69
N LEU A 293 4.27 19.12 -14.31
CA LEU A 293 3.63 20.22 -13.59
C LEU A 293 2.47 19.73 -12.72
N PHE A 294 1.63 18.81 -13.20
CA PHE A 294 0.56 18.24 -12.38
C PHE A 294 1.11 17.48 -11.17
N VAL A 295 2.17 16.68 -11.34
CA VAL A 295 2.82 15.95 -10.24
C VAL A 295 3.33 16.90 -9.16
N VAL A 296 3.87 18.05 -9.56
CA VAL A 296 4.37 19.07 -8.63
C VAL A 296 3.22 19.86 -7.98
N MET A 297 2.25 20.32 -8.76
CA MET A 297 1.24 21.27 -8.28
C MET A 297 0.13 20.60 -7.46
N VAL A 298 -0.31 19.39 -7.82
CA VAL A 298 -1.48 18.77 -7.16
C VAL A 298 -1.24 18.51 -5.67
N PRO A 299 -0.12 17.92 -5.21
CA PRO A 299 0.09 17.65 -3.79
C PRO A 299 0.13 18.92 -2.94
N ILE A 300 0.79 19.98 -3.42
CA ILE A 300 0.86 21.25 -2.67
C ILE A 300 -0.47 22.00 -2.66
N ILE A 301 -1.25 21.92 -3.75
CA ILE A 301 -2.59 22.47 -3.81
C ILE A 301 -3.49 21.77 -2.78
N LEU A 302 -3.47 20.44 -2.71
CA LEU A 302 -4.24 19.68 -1.72
C LEU A 302 -3.82 20.02 -0.29
N PHE A 303 -2.51 20.10 -0.04
CA PHE A 303 -1.97 20.52 1.25
C PHE A 303 -2.43 21.94 1.65
N ALA A 304 -2.41 22.89 0.72
CA ALA A 304 -2.83 24.28 0.93
C ALA A 304 -4.35 24.42 1.13
N PHE A 305 -5.15 23.56 0.49
CA PHE A 305 -6.60 23.47 0.71
C PHE A 305 -7.00 22.79 2.03
N GLY A 306 -6.04 22.44 2.89
CA GLY A 306 -6.28 21.94 4.24
C GLY A 306 -6.26 20.41 4.38
N LEU A 307 -5.88 19.65 3.33
CA LEU A 307 -5.65 18.20 3.46
C LEU A 307 -4.30 17.92 4.14
N GLN A 308 -4.20 18.30 5.42
CA GLN A 308 -3.01 18.17 6.25
C GLN A 308 -3.14 17.08 7.31
N ASN A 309 -4.36 16.59 7.56
CA ASN A 309 -4.59 15.53 8.54
C ASN A 309 -4.16 14.18 7.97
N PHE A 310 -3.09 13.63 8.52
CA PHE A 310 -2.52 12.35 8.11
C PHE A 310 -3.53 11.20 8.22
N ILE A 311 -4.27 11.08 9.32
CA ILE A 311 -5.24 9.99 9.51
C ILE A 311 -6.37 10.08 8.49
N VAL A 312 -6.89 11.28 8.20
CA VAL A 312 -7.95 11.46 7.20
C VAL A 312 -7.47 11.07 5.81
N LEU A 313 -6.25 11.47 5.41
CA LEU A 313 -5.66 11.08 4.13
C LEU A 313 -5.53 9.56 4.02
N ILE A 314 -4.98 8.92 5.06
CA ILE A 314 -4.80 7.46 5.11
C ILE A 314 -6.16 6.74 5.08
N ALA A 315 -7.15 7.26 5.79
CA ALA A 315 -8.50 6.75 5.79
C ALA A 315 -9.09 6.80 4.37
N LEU A 316 -8.98 7.94 3.68
CA LEU A 316 -9.51 8.09 2.32
C LEU A 316 -8.79 7.18 1.31
N ILE A 317 -7.47 7.09 1.38
CA ILE A 317 -6.71 6.24 0.47
C ILE A 317 -6.96 4.75 0.74
N GLY A 318 -6.86 4.32 1.99
CA GLY A 318 -7.00 2.91 2.34
C GLY A 318 -8.44 2.43 2.36
N GLY A 319 -9.28 3.15 3.09
CA GLY A 319 -10.66 2.75 3.38
C GLY A 319 -11.57 2.88 2.17
N LEU A 320 -11.36 3.89 1.32
CA LEU A 320 -12.17 4.09 0.11
C LEU A 320 -11.46 3.59 -1.14
N LEU A 321 -10.30 4.15 -1.50
CA LEU A 321 -9.67 3.90 -2.80
C LEU A 321 -9.11 2.47 -2.90
N THR A 322 -8.29 2.07 -1.93
CA THR A 322 -7.66 0.74 -1.91
C THR A 322 -8.70 -0.36 -1.71
N ALA A 323 -9.68 -0.15 -0.83
CA ALA A 323 -10.80 -1.10 -0.67
C ALA A 323 -11.58 -1.30 -1.98
N THR A 324 -11.93 -0.21 -2.67
CA THR A 324 -12.64 -0.27 -3.96
C THR A 324 -11.81 -0.98 -5.02
N GLU A 325 -10.52 -0.68 -5.08
CA GLU A 325 -9.57 -1.31 -5.98
C GLU A 325 -9.51 -2.84 -5.78
N TRP A 326 -9.37 -3.28 -4.53
CA TRP A 326 -9.31 -4.70 -4.17
C TRP A 326 -10.63 -5.42 -4.44
N ALA A 327 -11.76 -4.75 -4.18
CA ALA A 327 -13.08 -5.25 -4.56
C ALA A 327 -13.19 -5.44 -6.08
N CYS A 328 -12.69 -4.48 -6.88
CA CYS A 328 -12.66 -4.59 -8.34
C CYS A 328 -11.81 -5.79 -8.81
N VAL A 329 -10.64 -6.03 -8.20
CA VAL A 329 -9.80 -7.21 -8.47
C VAL A 329 -10.59 -8.50 -8.20
N ALA A 330 -11.26 -8.59 -7.06
CA ALA A 330 -12.05 -9.77 -6.71
C ALA A 330 -13.22 -9.99 -7.69
N LEU A 331 -13.88 -8.91 -8.13
CA LEU A 331 -14.95 -8.99 -9.13
C LEU A 331 -14.44 -9.43 -10.50
N MET A 332 -13.29 -8.91 -10.96
CA MET A 332 -12.64 -9.37 -12.19
C MET A 332 -12.31 -10.86 -12.11
N TRP A 333 -11.73 -11.29 -10.98
CA TRP A 333 -11.37 -12.68 -10.75
C TRP A 333 -12.62 -13.56 -10.73
N ARG A 334 -13.72 -13.16 -10.08
CA ARG A 334 -15.00 -13.88 -10.15
C ARG A 334 -15.54 -13.97 -11.59
N LYS A 335 -15.39 -12.92 -12.40
CA LYS A 335 -15.86 -12.89 -13.79
C LYS A 335 -15.00 -13.76 -14.72
N SER A 336 -13.72 -13.98 -14.42
CA SER A 336 -12.84 -14.83 -15.24
C SER A 336 -13.32 -16.28 -15.29
N PHE A 337 -13.83 -16.83 -14.18
CA PHE A 337 -14.42 -18.18 -14.16
C PHE A 337 -15.58 -18.37 -15.15
N LYS A 338 -16.45 -17.36 -15.29
CA LYS A 338 -17.58 -17.42 -16.23
C LYS A 338 -17.08 -17.38 -17.67
N ARG A 339 -16.04 -16.58 -17.95
CA ARG A 339 -15.42 -16.47 -19.28
C ARG A 339 -14.75 -17.78 -19.71
N ASP A 340 -14.09 -18.47 -18.77
CA ASP A 340 -13.49 -19.79 -19.01
C ASP A 340 -14.56 -20.87 -19.24
N SER A 341 -15.71 -20.80 -18.55
CA SER A 341 -16.81 -21.74 -18.77
C SER A 341 -17.46 -21.61 -20.15
N ILE A 342 -17.50 -20.40 -20.72
CA ILE A 342 -18.03 -20.13 -22.07
C ILE A 342 -17.04 -20.61 -23.14
N MET A 343 -15.72 -20.45 -22.94
CA MET A 343 -14.71 -20.96 -23.88
C MET A 343 -14.50 -22.48 -23.82
N ARG A 344 -14.94 -23.13 -22.73
CA ARG A 344 -14.94 -24.60 -22.57
C ARG A 344 -16.23 -25.28 -23.05
N MET A 345 -17.25 -24.53 -23.47
CA MET A 345 -18.32 -25.14 -24.25
C MET A 345 -17.70 -25.63 -25.56
N PRO A 346 -17.75 -26.94 -25.85
CA PRO A 346 -17.15 -27.44 -27.06
C PRO A 346 -17.80 -26.71 -28.23
N ARG A 347 -16.99 -26.05 -29.06
CA ARG A 347 -17.32 -25.93 -30.48
C ARG A 347 -17.38 -27.36 -31.01
N MET A 348 -18.51 -28.04 -30.80
CA MET A 348 -18.93 -29.20 -31.56
C MET A 348 -19.28 -28.73 -32.96
N GLN A 349 -18.28 -28.27 -33.71
CA GLN A 349 -18.33 -28.07 -35.15
C GLN A 349 -16.88 -28.06 -35.63
N ASN A 350 -16.51 -29.20 -36.23
CA ASN A 350 -15.28 -29.50 -36.98
C ASN A 350 -14.19 -30.26 -36.20
N ALA A 351 -14.32 -31.59 -36.24
CA ALA A 351 -13.44 -32.61 -35.66
C ALA A 351 -12.02 -32.71 -36.27
N ASN A 352 -11.58 -31.78 -37.10
CA ASN A 352 -10.32 -31.92 -37.86
C ASN A 352 -9.20 -30.94 -37.49
N ALA A 353 -9.42 -29.99 -36.57
CA ALA A 353 -8.39 -29.02 -36.17
C ALA A 353 -7.55 -29.45 -34.95
N ALA A 354 -7.81 -30.63 -34.37
CA ALA A 354 -7.24 -31.07 -33.10
C ALA A 354 -5.79 -31.63 -33.17
N LYS A 355 -5.02 -31.33 -34.22
CA LYS A 355 -3.66 -31.90 -34.39
C LYS A 355 -2.48 -30.92 -34.28
N GLU A 356 -2.69 -29.62 -34.11
CA GLU A 356 -1.57 -28.65 -34.05
C GLU A 356 -1.50 -27.76 -32.79
N ALA A 357 -2.36 -27.95 -31.79
CA ALA A 357 -2.25 -27.22 -30.53
C ALA A 357 -1.26 -27.91 -29.57
N VAL A 358 0.05 -27.75 -29.82
CA VAL A 358 1.11 -28.13 -28.86
C VAL A 358 1.30 -27.00 -27.84
N ILE A 359 0.47 -26.95 -26.80
CA ILE A 359 0.85 -26.66 -25.41
C ILE A 359 -0.17 -27.41 -24.52
N PRO A 360 0.24 -28.32 -23.61
CA PRO A 360 -0.71 -29.09 -22.82
C PRO A 360 -1.48 -28.17 -21.87
N ALA A 361 -2.78 -28.12 -22.07
CA ALA A 361 -3.78 -27.68 -21.11
C ALA A 361 -3.83 -28.68 -19.94
N GLU A 362 -2.84 -28.64 -19.05
CA GLU A 362 -2.91 -29.40 -17.81
C GLU A 362 -3.81 -28.69 -16.79
N ALA A 363 -4.90 -29.40 -16.49
CA ALA A 363 -5.95 -29.17 -15.52
C ALA A 363 -5.53 -28.46 -14.21
N GLY A 364 -6.37 -27.51 -13.78
CA GLY A 364 -6.35 -26.95 -12.41
C GLY A 364 -6.04 -25.45 -12.32
N ILE A 365 -6.66 -24.63 -13.16
CA ILE A 365 -6.40 -23.18 -13.30
C ILE A 365 -6.76 -22.36 -12.04
N HIS A 366 -7.49 -22.92 -11.07
CA HIS A 366 -7.89 -22.18 -9.85
C HIS A 366 -7.55 -22.97 -8.59
N LEU A 367 -6.38 -22.71 -8.00
CA LEU A 367 -5.93 -23.38 -6.78
C LEU A 367 -4.90 -22.57 -5.98
N LEU A 368 -4.91 -21.24 -6.15
CA LEU A 368 -4.06 -20.38 -5.33
C LEU A 368 -4.67 -20.12 -3.94
N LEU A 369 -5.99 -20.15 -3.81
CA LEU A 369 -6.71 -19.90 -2.56
C LEU A 369 -7.25 -21.21 -1.95
N PRO A 370 -7.13 -21.41 -0.63
CA PRO A 370 -7.98 -22.36 0.08
C PRO A 370 -9.45 -21.98 -0.18
N ARG A 371 -10.38 -22.94 -0.12
CA ARG A 371 -11.84 -22.68 -0.19
C ARG A 371 -12.28 -21.82 1.00
N PHE A 372 -12.01 -20.51 0.96
CA PHE A 372 -12.52 -19.53 1.90
C PHE A 372 -13.96 -19.17 1.50
N SER A 373 -14.86 -19.05 2.47
CA SER A 373 -16.28 -18.77 2.26
C SER A 373 -16.48 -17.39 1.62
N TYR A 374 -16.62 -17.38 0.29
CA TYR A 374 -16.80 -16.20 -0.60
C TYR A 374 -17.85 -15.15 -0.18
N PRO A 375 -18.98 -15.48 0.47
CA PRO A 375 -19.95 -14.48 0.93
C PRO A 375 -19.40 -13.55 2.00
N LEU A 376 -18.49 -14.05 2.85
CA LEU A 376 -17.89 -13.26 3.94
C LEU A 376 -16.96 -12.17 3.39
N PHE A 377 -16.18 -12.48 2.34
CA PHE A 377 -15.21 -11.56 1.74
C PHE A 377 -15.85 -10.37 1.02
N LEU A 378 -16.91 -10.61 0.25
CA LEU A 378 -17.68 -9.57 -0.43
C LEU A 378 -18.60 -8.80 0.53
N GLY A 379 -19.15 -9.47 1.55
CA GLY A 379 -19.94 -8.84 2.61
C GLY A 379 -19.10 -7.87 3.45
N VAL A 380 -17.86 -8.25 3.79
CA VAL A 380 -16.89 -7.38 4.44
C VAL A 380 -16.63 -6.14 3.56
N LEU A 381 -16.11 -6.29 2.34
CA LEU A 381 -15.78 -5.12 1.50
C LEU A 381 -17.00 -4.24 1.14
N GLY A 382 -18.17 -4.82 0.88
CA GLY A 382 -19.37 -4.08 0.48
C GLY A 382 -20.08 -3.34 1.61
N VAL A 383 -20.27 -3.97 2.78
CA VAL A 383 -20.87 -3.32 3.96
C VAL A 383 -19.91 -2.26 4.52
N LEU A 384 -18.60 -2.48 4.40
CA LEU A 384 -17.58 -1.60 4.97
C LEU A 384 -17.33 -0.35 4.12
N SER A 385 -17.53 -0.40 2.79
CA SER A 385 -17.47 0.79 1.94
C SER A 385 -18.57 1.80 2.27
N ILE A 386 -19.78 1.31 2.62
CA ILE A 386 -20.95 2.15 2.93
C ILE A 386 -20.90 2.64 4.38
N ALA A 387 -20.54 1.77 5.32
CA ALA A 387 -20.35 2.16 6.72
C ALA A 387 -19.21 3.18 6.89
N PHE A 388 -18.10 3.01 6.16
CA PHE A 388 -16.96 3.91 6.19
C PHE A 388 -17.29 5.31 5.64
N VAL A 389 -18.10 5.42 4.57
CA VAL A 389 -18.57 6.74 4.07
C VAL A 389 -19.43 7.45 5.12
N TYR A 390 -20.25 6.71 5.88
CA TYR A 390 -21.02 7.28 6.99
C TYR A 390 -20.12 7.75 8.15
N THR A 391 -19.14 6.94 8.56
CA THR A 391 -18.19 7.32 9.64
C THR A 391 -17.27 8.47 9.25
N LEU A 392 -16.89 8.57 7.96
CA LEU A 392 -16.05 9.67 7.45
C LEU A 392 -16.81 11.00 7.39
N VAL A 393 -18.14 10.98 7.31
CA VAL A 393 -18.98 12.19 7.43
C VAL A 393 -19.06 12.66 8.90
N GLU A 394 -19.17 11.75 9.87
CA GLU A 394 -19.18 12.10 11.31
C GLU A 394 -17.80 12.48 11.89
N PHE A 395 -16.70 12.14 11.21
CA PHE A 395 -15.35 12.53 11.64
C PHE A 395 -14.90 13.88 11.06
N VAL A 396 -15.60 14.36 10.03
CA VAL A 396 -15.27 15.58 9.26
C VAL A 396 -16.25 16.72 9.57
N PHE A 397 -17.46 16.41 10.05
CA PHE A 397 -18.48 17.34 10.55
C PHE A 397 -18.86 16.97 11.98
#